data_AF-A0A4Z0EP12-F1
#
_entry.id   AF-A0A4Z0EP12-F1
#
_cell.length_a   1.000
_cell.length_b   1.000
_cell.length_c   1.000
_cell.angle_alpha   90.00
_cell.angle_beta   90.00
_cell.angle_gamma   90.00
#
_symmetry.space_group_name_H-M   'P 1'
#
loop_
_entity.id
_entity.type
_entity.pdbx_description
1 polymer ?
#
loop_
_entity_poly.entity_id
_entity_poly.type
_entity_poly.pdbx_seq_one_letter_code
_entity_poly.pdbx_strand_id
1 'polypeptide(L)'
;MQRVHFSLPASLLSVFLVAVGLSASASATAVVLAPPTAAEHFVAVCHTRLALTDEQRTSLRTYLEQEINYMAVQTANHSATEVAELIPAERAQLQQVAGKLLSTGQLRQFRELEATPKMRAYLRQMSLGE
;
A
#
# COMPACT_ATOMS: atom_id res chain seq x y z
N MET A 1 2.25 -13.57 72.20
CA MET A 1 1.27 -14.67 72.32
C MET A 1 0.17 -14.33 71.34
N GLN A 2 -0.21 -15.09 70.31
CA GLN A 2 -0.53 -16.52 70.23
C GLN A 2 -0.59 -16.91 68.73
N ARG A 3 -0.09 -18.09 68.38
CA ARG A 3 -0.39 -18.78 67.10
C ARG A 3 -1.64 -19.62 67.29
N VAL A 4 -2.57 -19.60 66.32
CA VAL A 4 -3.49 -20.71 66.03
C VAL A 4 -4.03 -20.54 64.59
N HIS A 5 -3.58 -21.33 63.63
CA HIS A 5 -4.09 -22.64 63.15
C HIS A 5 -5.17 -22.54 62.05
N PHE A 6 -4.75 -23.00 60.85
CA PHE A 6 -5.45 -23.79 59.81
C PHE A 6 -6.97 -23.67 59.64
N SER A 7 -7.41 -23.44 58.39
CA SER A 7 -8.39 -24.31 57.72
C SER A 7 -8.50 -24.00 56.22
N LEU A 8 -8.27 -25.01 55.39
CA LEU A 8 -8.63 -25.03 53.97
C LEU A 8 -9.96 -25.78 53.83
N PRO A 9 -10.99 -25.22 53.19
CA PRO A 9 -12.05 -26.01 52.60
C PRO A 9 -11.85 -26.12 51.09
N ALA A 10 -11.73 -27.37 50.65
CA ALA A 10 -12.03 -27.79 49.29
C ALA A 10 -13.53 -27.64 49.02
N SER A 11 -13.91 -27.04 47.88
CA SER A 11 -15.17 -27.29 47.17
C SER A 11 -15.08 -26.66 45.77
N LEU A 12 -15.04 -27.50 44.74
CA LEU A 12 -16.13 -27.76 43.78
C LEU A 12 -16.23 -26.65 42.72
N LEU A 13 -15.60 -26.84 41.56
CA LEU A 13 -16.16 -27.43 40.32
C LEU A 13 -17.34 -26.64 39.72
N SER A 14 -17.13 -26.31 38.44
CA SER A 14 -18.13 -26.00 37.42
C SER A 14 -18.62 -24.55 37.31
N VAL A 15 -17.85 -23.74 36.58
CA VAL A 15 -18.40 -22.66 35.75
C VAL A 15 -18.35 -23.13 34.30
N PHE A 16 -19.46 -23.65 33.78
CA PHE A 16 -19.65 -23.77 32.33
C PHE A 16 -20.14 -22.40 31.83
N LEU A 17 -19.20 -21.58 31.36
CA LEU A 17 -19.52 -20.36 30.64
C LEU A 17 -19.86 -20.76 29.21
N VAL A 18 -21.14 -20.70 28.85
CA VAL A 18 -21.57 -20.78 27.44
C VAL A 18 -21.15 -19.47 26.77
N ALA A 19 -19.98 -19.47 26.16
CA ALA A 19 -19.61 -18.43 25.20
C ALA A 19 -20.33 -18.74 23.88
N VAL A 20 -21.48 -18.10 23.67
CA VAL A 20 -21.98 -17.89 22.30
C VAL A 20 -20.98 -16.95 21.64
N GLY A 21 -19.96 -17.54 21.03
CA GLY A 21 -19.11 -16.85 20.07
C GLY A 21 -19.99 -16.50 18.88
N LEU A 22 -20.55 -15.29 18.91
CA LEU A 22 -21.09 -14.67 17.71
C LEU A 22 -19.90 -14.54 16.76
N SER A 23 -19.75 -15.50 15.85
CA SER A 23 -18.87 -15.39 14.68
C SER A 23 -19.42 -14.28 13.80
N ALA A 24 -19.17 -13.04 14.20
CA ALA A 24 -19.03 -11.96 13.25
C ALA A 24 -17.78 -12.31 12.44
N SER A 25 -17.99 -13.01 11.33
CA SER A 25 -17.02 -13.07 10.26
C SER A 25 -16.86 -11.64 9.76
N ALA A 26 -16.03 -10.87 10.44
CA ALA A 26 -15.38 -9.74 9.84
C ALA A 26 -14.58 -10.36 8.70
N SER A 27 -15.17 -10.35 7.50
CA SER A 27 -14.40 -10.37 6.27
C SER A 27 -13.51 -9.15 6.36
N ALA A 28 -12.38 -9.31 7.05
CA ALA A 28 -11.25 -8.43 6.89
C ALA A 28 -10.90 -8.60 5.43
N THR A 29 -11.42 -7.72 4.60
CA THR A 29 -10.92 -7.48 3.25
C THR A 29 -9.44 -7.24 3.48
N ALA A 30 -8.64 -8.28 3.24
CA ALA A 30 -7.21 -8.15 3.27
C ALA A 30 -6.92 -7.08 2.22
N VAL A 31 -6.61 -5.87 2.70
CA VAL A 31 -6.03 -4.85 1.85
C VAL A 31 -4.75 -5.49 1.36
N VAL A 32 -4.79 -6.01 0.13
CA VAL A 32 -3.58 -6.42 -0.57
C VAL A 32 -2.89 -5.10 -0.87
N LEU A 33 -2.13 -4.62 0.12
CA LEU A 33 -1.10 -3.62 -0.10
C LEU A 33 -0.23 -4.20 -1.20
N ALA A 34 -0.28 -3.61 -2.39
CA ALA A 34 0.70 -3.92 -3.42
C ALA A 34 2.08 -3.85 -2.74
N PRO A 35 2.93 -4.88 -2.85
CA PRO A 35 4.15 -4.93 -2.06
C PRO A 35 4.96 -3.65 -2.34
N PRO A 36 5.42 -2.92 -1.30
CA PRO A 36 6.07 -1.60 -1.42
C PRO A 36 7.23 -1.58 -2.43
N THR A 37 7.74 -2.76 -2.76
CA THR A 37 8.72 -3.04 -3.81
C THR A 37 8.39 -2.48 -5.20
N ALA A 38 7.12 -2.29 -5.59
CA ALA A 38 6.82 -1.81 -6.96
C ALA A 38 7.25 -0.35 -7.16
N ALA A 39 6.93 0.54 -6.20
CA ALA A 39 7.40 1.92 -6.19
C ALA A 39 8.93 1.98 -6.10
N GLU A 40 9.53 1.20 -5.21
CA GLU A 40 10.98 1.13 -5.04
C GLU A 40 11.68 0.69 -6.33
N HIS A 41 11.20 -0.36 -7.01
CA HIS A 41 11.77 -0.83 -8.26
C HIS A 41 11.58 0.16 -9.41
N PHE A 42 10.40 0.79 -9.50
CA PHE A 42 10.13 1.83 -10.49
C PHE A 42 11.11 3.00 -10.31
N VAL A 43 11.23 3.51 -9.08
CA VAL A 43 12.13 4.61 -8.73
C VAL A 43 13.59 4.22 -8.92
N ALA A 44 14.00 2.98 -8.62
CA ALA A 44 15.36 2.50 -8.87
C ALA A 44 15.71 2.56 -10.37
N VAL A 45 14.79 2.13 -11.25
CA VAL A 45 14.99 2.23 -12.70
C VAL A 45 15.09 3.69 -13.13
N CYS A 46 14.21 4.57 -12.64
CA CYS A 46 14.28 6.00 -12.92
C CYS A 46 15.60 6.61 -12.45
N HIS A 47 16.06 6.28 -11.24
CA HIS A 47 17.33 6.76 -10.71
C HIS A 47 18.51 6.36 -11.59
N THR A 48 18.60 5.07 -11.97
CA THR A 48 19.67 4.58 -12.86
C THR A 48 19.64 5.22 -14.23
N ARG A 49 18.46 5.48 -14.81
CA ARG A 49 18.32 5.95 -16.19
C ARG A 49 18.37 7.46 -16.34
N LEU A 50 17.91 8.19 -15.32
CA LEU A 50 17.72 9.65 -15.36
C LEU A 50 18.70 10.39 -14.45
N ALA A 51 19.57 9.67 -13.74
CA ALA A 51 20.50 10.20 -12.74
C ALA A 51 19.76 11.09 -11.72
N LEU A 52 18.66 10.59 -11.15
CA LEU A 52 17.89 11.32 -10.16
C LEU A 52 18.75 11.65 -8.94
N THR A 53 18.63 12.86 -8.40
CA THR A 53 19.19 13.20 -7.09
C THR A 53 18.48 12.40 -5.98
N ASP A 54 19.08 12.34 -4.80
CA ASP A 54 18.46 11.67 -3.64
C ASP A 54 17.12 12.30 -3.27
N GLU A 55 17.01 13.63 -3.39
CA GLU A 55 15.77 14.36 -3.16
C GLU A 55 14.71 13.98 -4.20
N GLN A 56 15.03 14.04 -5.50
CA GLN A 56 14.11 13.64 -6.57
C GLN A 56 13.64 12.19 -6.41
N ARG A 57 14.57 11.28 -6.07
CA ARG A 57 14.29 9.86 -5.83
C ARG A 57 13.33 9.69 -4.67
N THR A 58 13.58 10.37 -3.55
CA THR A 58 12.76 10.29 -2.35
C THR A 58 11.37 10.85 -2.60
N SER A 59 11.26 12.04 -3.21
CA SER A 59 9.97 12.66 -3.51
C SER A 59 9.12 11.83 -4.47
N LEU A 60 9.73 11.28 -5.53
CA LEU A 60 9.01 10.41 -6.47
C LEU A 60 8.51 9.13 -5.79
N ARG A 61 9.35 8.49 -4.95
CA ARG A 61 8.94 7.30 -4.20
C ARG A 61 7.79 7.61 -3.25
N THR A 62 7.91 8.67 -2.45
CA THR A 62 6.85 9.06 -1.49
C THR A 62 5.53 9.31 -2.20
N TYR A 63 5.55 10.00 -3.34
CA TYR A 63 4.35 10.20 -4.15
C TYR A 63 3.74 8.86 -4.61
N LEU A 64 4.55 7.96 -5.18
CA LEU A 64 4.06 6.66 -5.64
C LEU A 64 3.53 5.78 -4.50
N GLU A 65 4.13 5.84 -3.32
CA GLU A 65 3.63 5.13 -2.13
C GLU A 65 2.26 5.67 -1.68
N GLN A 66 2.04 6.98 -1.74
CA GLN A 66 0.73 7.59 -1.48
C GLN A 66 -0.30 7.15 -2.51
N GLU A 67 0.09 7.14 -3.78
CA GLU A 67 -0.76 6.76 -4.90
C GLU A 67 -1.17 5.27 -4.83
N ILE A 68 -0.24 4.38 -4.48
CA ILE A 68 -0.54 2.96 -4.24
C ILE A 68 -1.59 2.80 -3.13
N ASN A 69 -1.42 3.53 -2.02
CA ASN A 69 -2.37 3.46 -0.91
C ASN A 69 -3.74 3.99 -1.32
N TYR A 70 -3.79 5.10 -2.07
CA TYR A 70 -5.01 5.66 -2.61
C TYR A 70 -5.72 4.64 -3.53
N MET A 71 -5.02 4.11 -4.53
CA MET A 71 -5.60 3.15 -5.47
C MET A 71 -6.02 1.83 -4.82
N ALA A 72 -5.34 1.40 -3.74
CA ALA A 72 -5.76 0.26 -2.95
C ALA A 72 -7.11 0.51 -2.24
N VAL A 73 -7.32 1.71 -1.70
CA VAL A 73 -8.61 2.12 -1.14
C VAL A 73 -9.67 2.16 -2.24
N GLN A 74 -9.37 2.72 -3.41
CA GLN A 74 -10.32 2.75 -4.52
C GLN A 74 -10.72 1.33 -4.96
N THR A 75 -9.76 0.43 -5.09
CA THR A 75 -9.98 -0.98 -5.46
C THR A 75 -10.82 -1.73 -4.42
N ALA A 76 -10.70 -1.38 -3.14
CA ALA A 76 -11.49 -2.01 -2.08
C ALA A 76 -12.96 -1.54 -2.04
N ASN A 77 -13.26 -0.36 -2.60
CA ASN A 77 -14.58 0.29 -2.45
C ASN A 77 -15.36 0.43 -3.77
N HIS A 78 -14.73 0.18 -4.91
CA HIS A 78 -15.32 0.36 -6.23
C HIS A 78 -15.13 -0.86 -7.13
N SER A 79 -15.93 -0.97 -8.19
CA SER A 79 -15.76 -2.00 -9.21
C SER A 79 -14.48 -1.79 -10.02
N ALA A 80 -13.98 -2.86 -10.64
CA ALA A 80 -12.80 -2.77 -11.50
C ALA A 80 -12.97 -1.77 -12.65
N THR A 81 -14.19 -1.63 -13.20
CA THR A 81 -14.50 -0.66 -14.25
C THR A 81 -14.37 0.77 -13.75
N GLU A 82 -14.98 1.08 -12.59
CA GLU A 82 -14.89 2.41 -11.98
C GLU A 82 -13.44 2.78 -11.63
N VAL A 83 -12.65 1.83 -11.14
CA VAL A 83 -11.22 2.05 -10.86
C VAL A 83 -10.44 2.29 -12.15
N ALA A 84 -10.73 1.55 -13.23
CA ALA A 84 -10.07 1.73 -14.52
C ALA A 84 -10.32 3.13 -15.11
N GLU A 85 -11.50 3.72 -14.86
CA GLU A 85 -11.83 5.09 -15.28
C GLU A 85 -10.98 6.16 -14.57
N LEU A 86 -10.39 5.86 -13.40
CA LEU A 86 -9.50 6.77 -12.67
C LEU A 86 -8.07 6.77 -13.24
N ILE A 87 -7.63 5.66 -13.82
CA ILE A 87 -6.23 5.46 -14.26
C ILE A 87 -5.72 6.60 -15.15
N PRO A 88 -6.46 7.11 -16.17
CA PRO A 88 -5.98 8.23 -16.99
C PRO A 88 -5.73 9.51 -16.18
N ALA A 89 -6.58 9.81 -15.19
CA ALA A 89 -6.46 10.98 -14.35
C ALA A 89 -5.25 10.85 -13.41
N GLU A 90 -5.11 9.72 -12.72
CA GLU A 90 -3.96 9.47 -11.84
C GLU A 90 -2.65 9.42 -12.62
N ARG A 91 -2.69 8.93 -13.87
CA ARG A 91 -1.53 9.00 -14.77
C ARG A 91 -1.16 10.41 -15.16
N ALA A 92 -2.13 11.29 -15.38
CA ALA A 92 -1.87 12.70 -15.61
C ALA A 92 -1.28 13.36 -14.36
N GLN A 93 -1.72 13.00 -13.16
CA GLN A 93 -1.16 13.51 -11.90
C GLN A 93 0.32 13.12 -11.75
N LEU A 94 0.68 11.86 -12.00
CA LEU A 94 2.09 11.43 -12.01
C LEU A 94 2.94 12.25 -12.98
N GLN A 95 2.42 12.58 -14.18
CA GLN A 95 3.13 13.44 -15.13
C GLN A 95 3.32 14.87 -14.59
N GLN A 96 2.33 15.41 -13.88
CA GLN A 96 2.42 16.74 -13.29
C GLN A 96 3.43 16.78 -12.16
N VAL A 97 3.45 15.76 -11.28
CA VAL A 97 4.44 15.63 -10.21
C VAL A 97 5.84 15.48 -10.80
N ALA A 98 6.02 14.60 -11.79
CA ALA A 98 7.29 14.45 -12.50
C ALA A 98 7.75 15.78 -13.14
N GLY A 99 6.84 16.56 -13.71
CA GLY A 99 7.15 17.87 -14.29
C GLY A 99 7.60 18.94 -13.28
N LYS A 100 7.25 18.79 -12.01
CA LYS A 100 7.72 19.65 -10.91
C LYS A 100 9.04 19.17 -10.33
N LEU A 101 9.29 17.86 -10.33
CA LEU A 101 10.47 17.24 -9.72
C LEU A 101 11.67 17.19 -10.68
N LEU A 102 11.43 16.97 -11.96
CA LEU A 102 12.46 16.65 -12.94
C LEU A 102 12.80 17.88 -13.80
N SER A 103 14.07 17.99 -14.19
CA SER A 103 14.46 18.93 -15.25
C SER A 103 13.77 18.57 -16.58
N THR A 104 13.68 19.52 -17.50
CA THR A 104 13.06 19.31 -18.83
C THR A 104 13.64 18.10 -19.58
N GLY A 105 14.97 17.91 -19.51
CA GLY A 105 15.64 16.77 -20.14
C GLY A 105 15.27 15.43 -19.49
N GLN A 106 15.26 15.37 -18.16
CA GLN A 106 14.85 14.18 -17.41
C GLN A 106 13.37 13.87 -17.62
N LEU A 107 12.50 14.88 -17.70
CA LEU A 107 11.07 14.69 -17.93
C LEU A 107 10.77 14.05 -19.29
N ARG A 108 11.47 14.47 -20.34
CA ARG A 108 11.35 13.83 -21.66
C ARG A 108 11.73 12.35 -21.58
N GLN A 109 12.89 12.06 -21.01
CA GLN A 109 13.38 10.68 -20.84
C GLN A 109 12.49 9.85 -19.91
N PHE A 110 11.88 10.47 -18.89
CA PHE A 110 10.92 9.82 -18.01
C PHE A 110 9.71 9.30 -18.79
N ARG A 111 9.13 10.13 -19.68
CA ARG A 111 8.01 9.73 -20.55
C ARG A 111 8.38 8.59 -21.49
N GLU A 112 9.57 8.65 -22.08
CA GLU A 112 10.11 7.57 -22.92
C GLU A 112 10.28 6.27 -22.10
N LEU A 113 10.81 6.40 -20.88
CA LEU A 113 11.04 5.28 -19.97
C LEU A 113 9.72 4.62 -19.55
N GLU A 114 8.68 5.39 -19.25
CA GLU A 114 7.35 4.87 -18.90
C GLU A 114 6.68 4.10 -20.03
N ALA A 115 6.96 4.43 -21.29
CA ALA A 115 6.43 3.69 -22.44
C ALA A 115 7.05 2.28 -22.58
N THR A 116 8.14 1.99 -21.89
CA THR A 116 8.78 0.66 -21.94
C THR A 116 7.90 -0.42 -21.29
N PRO A 117 7.95 -1.68 -21.78
CA PRO A 117 7.14 -2.76 -21.21
C PRO A 117 7.36 -3.00 -19.71
N LYS A 118 8.61 -2.86 -19.25
CA LYS A 118 8.97 -3.05 -17.84
C LYS A 118 8.33 -1.99 -16.95
N MET A 119 8.38 -0.72 -17.36
CA MET A 119 7.79 0.36 -16.57
C MET A 119 6.27 0.30 -16.58
N ARG A 120 5.66 -0.06 -17.72
CA ARG A 120 4.21 -0.35 -17.79
C ARG A 120 3.79 -1.48 -16.83
N ALA A 121 4.61 -2.50 -16.66
CA ALA A 121 4.33 -3.56 -15.69
C ALA A 121 4.34 -3.06 -14.25
N TYR A 122 5.30 -2.21 -13.87
CA TYR A 122 5.30 -1.58 -12.54
C TYR A 122 4.10 -0.65 -12.34
N LEU A 123 3.74 0.13 -13.36
CA LEU A 123 2.56 1.00 -13.30
C LEU A 123 1.28 0.20 -13.08
N ARG A 124 1.08 -0.92 -13.79
CA ARG A 124 -0.01 -1.86 -13.52
C ARG A 124 -0.01 -2.39 -12.09
N GLN A 125 1.16 -2.78 -11.57
CA GLN A 125 1.28 -3.28 -10.19
C GLN A 125 0.90 -2.23 -9.14
N MET A 126 1.02 -0.94 -9.47
CA MET A 126 0.62 0.19 -8.64
C MET A 126 -0.80 0.68 -8.97
N SER A 127 -1.57 -0.04 -9.80
CA SER A 127 -2.88 0.36 -10.32
C SER A 127 -2.88 1.69 -11.09
N LEU A 128 -1.73 2.08 -11.62
CA LEU A 128 -1.52 3.26 -12.46
C LEU A 128 -1.40 2.87 -13.95
N GLY A 129 -1.69 1.66 -14.34
CA GLY A 129 -1.55 1.24 -15.74
C GLY A 129 -2.62 0.25 -16.14
N GLU A 130 -2.91 0.23 -17.45
CA GLU A 130 -3.68 -0.81 -18.12
C GLU A 130 -2.88 -2.11 -18.27
#